data_AF-A0A929Y9T7-F1
#
_entry.id   AF-A0A929Y9T7-F1
#
_cell.length_a   1.000
_cell.length_b   1.000
_cell.length_c   1.000
_cell.angle_alpha   90.00
_cell.angle_beta   90.00
_cell.angle_gamma   90.00
#
_symmetry.space_group_name_H-M   'P 1'
#
loop_
_entity.id
_entity.type
_entity.pdbx_description
1 polymer ?
#
loop_
_entity_poly.entity_id
_entity_poly.type
_entity_poly.pdbx_seq_one_letter_code
_entity_poly.pdbx_strand_id
1 'polypeptide(L)'
;AKYKTPFIIWTNYETPEKRIDALSANYLSYLILKTAGEPLTPYEALIGRCYEEYPVISAYGILDKDGKYVENMADMENKDAILQKNEILLDYAYAQYNNLFDKNRVDKLFTQIPKEEPEK
;
A
#
# COMPACT_ATOMS: atom_id res chain seq x y z
N ALA A 1 -11.36 -10.03 -17.98
CA ALA A 1 -10.16 -9.59 -17.24
C ALA A 1 -9.63 -8.25 -17.79
N LYS A 2 -10.43 -7.17 -17.77
CA LYS A 2 -10.10 -5.91 -18.48
C LYS A 2 -9.06 -5.04 -17.75
N TYR A 3 -8.81 -5.28 -16.47
CA TYR A 3 -7.95 -4.46 -15.60
C TYR A 3 -6.97 -5.28 -14.75
N LYS A 4 -6.52 -6.43 -15.26
CA LYS A 4 -5.50 -7.27 -14.61
C LYS A 4 -4.25 -7.28 -15.47
N THR A 5 -3.11 -6.92 -14.88
CA THR A 5 -1.81 -6.88 -15.56
C THR A 5 -0.83 -7.75 -14.77
N PRO A 6 -0.09 -8.67 -15.43
CA PRO A 6 0.96 -9.43 -14.76
C PRO A 6 2.10 -8.50 -14.33
N PHE A 7 2.79 -8.86 -13.25
CA PHE A 7 3.96 -8.13 -12.76
C PHE A 7 5.01 -9.13 -12.27
N ILE A 8 6.26 -8.68 -12.20
CA ILE A 8 7.39 -9.45 -11.66
C ILE A 8 8.22 -8.49 -10.81
N ILE A 9 8.60 -8.92 -9.60
CA ILE A 9 9.69 -8.31 -8.83
C ILE A 9 10.88 -9.25 -9.01
N TRP A 10 11.96 -8.73 -9.58
CA TRP A 10 13.17 -9.50 -9.88
C TRP A 10 14.36 -8.98 -9.08
N THR A 11 15.19 -9.89 -8.61
CA THR A 11 16.43 -9.61 -7.87
C THR A 11 17.62 -10.22 -8.62
N ASN A 12 18.78 -9.57 -8.53
CA ASN A 12 20.04 -10.08 -9.08
C ASN A 12 20.79 -11.01 -8.10
N TYR A 13 20.13 -11.42 -7.02
CA TYR A 13 20.64 -12.31 -5.97
C TYR A 13 19.56 -13.35 -5.61
N GLU A 14 19.96 -14.44 -4.97
CA GLU A 14 19.04 -15.50 -4.58
C GLU A 14 17.93 -14.96 -3.66
N THR A 15 16.66 -15.16 -4.03
CA THR A 15 15.50 -14.69 -3.27
C THR A 15 14.41 -15.74 -3.34
N PRO A 16 13.72 -16.05 -2.22
CA PRO A 16 12.63 -17.02 -2.26
C PRO A 16 11.55 -16.63 -3.26
N GLU A 17 11.16 -17.56 -4.12
CA GLU A 17 10.05 -17.37 -5.05
C GLU A 17 8.75 -17.18 -4.27
N LYS A 18 7.96 -16.18 -4.69
CA LYS A 18 6.65 -15.89 -4.12
C LYS A 18 5.65 -15.64 -5.22
N ARG A 19 4.47 -16.25 -5.06
CA ARG A 19 3.31 -16.00 -5.92
C ARG A 19 2.34 -15.09 -5.18
N ILE A 20 1.93 -14.01 -5.82
CA ILE A 20 0.92 -13.07 -5.32
C ILE A 20 -0.24 -13.12 -6.29
N ASP A 21 -1.42 -13.51 -5.80
CA ASP A 21 -2.59 -13.76 -6.65
C ASP A 21 -3.26 -12.47 -7.13
N ALA A 22 -3.30 -11.45 -6.26
CA ALA A 22 -3.81 -10.12 -6.59
C ALA A 22 -3.13 -9.07 -5.71
N LEU A 23 -2.76 -7.94 -6.31
CA LEU A 23 -2.41 -6.73 -5.59
C LEU A 23 -2.85 -5.47 -6.35
N SER A 24 -2.99 -4.36 -5.64
CA SER A 24 -2.98 -3.04 -6.26
C SER A 24 -1.56 -2.59 -6.59
N ALA A 25 -1.39 -1.89 -7.71
CA ALA A 25 -0.10 -1.30 -8.10
C ALA A 25 0.47 -0.34 -7.03
N ASN A 26 -0.40 0.21 -6.19
CA ASN A 26 -0.04 1.12 -5.10
C ASN A 26 0.86 0.47 -4.03
N TYR A 27 0.96 -0.86 -4.01
CA TYR A 27 1.74 -1.60 -3.00
C TYR A 27 3.10 -2.07 -3.50
N LEU A 28 3.46 -1.73 -4.74
CA LEU A 28 4.73 -2.17 -5.34
C LEU A 28 5.96 -1.62 -4.61
N SER A 29 5.92 -0.37 -4.15
CA SER A 29 7.06 0.22 -3.41
C SER A 29 7.34 -0.55 -2.11
N TYR A 30 6.30 -0.85 -1.34
CA TYR A 30 6.38 -1.67 -0.13
C TYR A 30 6.97 -3.06 -0.42
N LEU A 31 6.47 -3.74 -1.45
CA LEU A 31 6.97 -5.07 -1.80
C LEU A 31 8.42 -5.04 -2.26
N ILE A 32 8.83 -4.02 -3.01
CA ILE A 32 10.23 -3.84 -3.44
C ILE A 32 11.12 -3.65 -2.22
N LEU A 33 10.80 -2.73 -1.32
CA LEU A 33 11.59 -2.45 -0.12
C LEU A 33 11.66 -3.68 0.81
N LYS A 34 10.53 -4.36 1.02
CA LYS A 34 10.47 -5.58 1.83
C LYS A 34 11.30 -6.72 1.19
N THR A 35 11.31 -6.83 -0.13
CA THR A 35 12.10 -7.84 -0.86
C THR A 35 13.59 -7.53 -0.84
N ALA A 36 13.95 -6.23 -0.91
CA ALA A 36 15.32 -5.76 -0.78
C ALA A 36 15.86 -5.82 0.66
N GLY A 37 14.99 -5.99 1.66
CA GLY A 37 15.36 -5.91 3.06
C GLY A 37 15.71 -4.47 3.50
N GLU A 38 15.23 -3.47 2.77
CA GLU A 38 15.46 -2.06 3.06
C GLU A 38 14.51 -1.54 4.15
N PRO A 39 14.92 -0.51 4.93
CA PRO A 39 14.07 0.06 5.95
C PRO A 39 12.82 0.69 5.32
N LEU A 40 11.68 0.47 5.96
CA LEU A 40 10.42 1.09 5.57
C LEU A 40 10.33 2.49 6.17
N THR A 41 9.77 3.42 5.40
CA THR A 41 9.28 4.68 5.96
C THR A 41 7.99 4.42 6.74
N PRO A 42 7.54 5.34 7.61
CA PRO A 42 6.23 5.22 8.24
C PRO A 42 5.09 5.05 7.24
N TYR A 43 5.17 5.72 6.08
CA TYR A 43 4.20 5.57 4.99
C TYR A 43 4.23 4.18 4.36
N GLU A 44 5.41 3.61 4.12
CA GLU A 44 5.54 2.26 3.56
C GLU A 44 5.07 1.19 4.55
N ALA A 45 5.25 1.41 5.86
CA ALA A 45 4.67 0.56 6.89
C ALA A 45 3.13 0.63 6.88
N LEU A 46 2.54 1.82 6.69
CA LEU A 46 1.09 1.99 6.50
C LEU A 46 0.60 1.27 5.25
N ILE A 47 1.32 1.39 4.12
CA ILE A 47 1.01 0.64 2.89
C ILE A 47 1.01 -0.87 3.16
N GLY A 48 2.01 -1.38 3.90
CA GLY A 48 2.07 -2.78 4.29
C GLY A 48 0.84 -3.25 5.05
N ARG A 49 0.38 -2.47 6.05
CA ARG A 49 -0.86 -2.76 6.79
C ARG A 49 -2.08 -2.74 5.88
N CYS A 50 -2.16 -1.80 4.93
CA CYS A 50 -3.24 -1.74 3.96
C CYS A 50 -3.24 -2.95 3.03
N TYR A 51 -2.06 -3.42 2.59
CA TYR A 51 -1.93 -4.59 1.74
C TYR A 51 -2.40 -5.88 2.45
N GLU A 52 -2.11 -6.01 3.74
CA GLU A 52 -2.51 -7.19 4.55
C GLU A 52 -4.03 -7.30 4.72
N GLU A 53 -4.74 -6.18 4.84
CA GLU A 53 -6.20 -6.15 5.00
C GLU A 53 -6.98 -6.00 3.68
N TYR A 54 -6.43 -5.22 2.74
CA TYR A 54 -7.05 -4.83 1.46
C TYR A 54 -6.06 -5.02 0.31
N PRO A 55 -5.80 -6.26 -0.14
CA PRO A 55 -4.81 -6.54 -1.18
C PRO A 55 -5.09 -5.80 -2.48
N VAL A 56 -6.35 -5.46 -2.80
CA VAL A 56 -6.68 -4.63 -3.97
C VAL A 56 -7.48 -3.40 -3.55
N ILE A 57 -6.93 -2.22 -3.82
CA ILE A 57 -7.64 -0.95 -3.78
C ILE A 57 -7.52 -0.30 -5.15
N SER A 58 -8.66 0.06 -5.74
CA SER A 58 -8.75 0.78 -7.02
C SER A 58 -9.95 1.72 -7.03
N ALA A 59 -10.04 2.58 -8.05
CA ALA A 59 -11.22 3.42 -8.27
C ALA A 59 -12.51 2.62 -8.54
N TYR A 60 -12.40 1.35 -8.97
CA TYR A 60 -13.55 0.52 -9.32
C TYR A 60 -14.02 -0.37 -8.17
N GLY A 61 -13.18 -0.58 -7.16
CA GLY A 61 -13.52 -1.42 -6.02
C GLY A 61 -12.34 -1.77 -5.13
N ILE A 62 -12.68 -2.34 -3.98
CA ILE A 62 -11.77 -2.85 -2.96
C ILE A 62 -12.01 -4.35 -2.79
N LEU A 63 -10.94 -5.14 -2.82
CA LEU A 63 -10.92 -6.55 -2.41
C LEU A 63 -10.24 -6.63 -1.04
N ASP A 64 -10.94 -7.18 -0.05
CA ASP A 64 -10.36 -7.45 1.26
C ASP A 64 -9.65 -8.82 1.34
N LYS A 65 -8.94 -9.05 2.44
CA LYS A 65 -8.18 -10.27 2.73
C LYS A 65 -9.04 -11.54 2.75
N ASP A 66 -10.35 -11.41 3.01
CA ASP A 66 -11.30 -12.52 3.07
C ASP A 66 -11.94 -12.78 1.69
N GLY A 67 -11.49 -12.04 0.66
CA GLY A 67 -11.94 -12.17 -0.72
C GLY A 67 -13.27 -11.49 -1.02
N LYS A 68 -13.80 -10.69 -0.09
CA LYS A 68 -15.03 -9.93 -0.31
C LYS A 68 -14.69 -8.67 -1.11
N TYR A 69 -15.50 -8.46 -2.15
CA TYR A 69 -15.33 -7.35 -3.07
C TYR A 69 -16.41 -6.30 -2.85
N VAL A 70 -15.99 -5.04 -2.71
CA VAL A 70 -16.87 -3.88 -2.62
C VAL A 70 -16.72 -3.09 -3.92
N GLU A 71 -17.83 -2.91 -4.63
CA GLU A 71 -17.89 -2.21 -5.91
C GLU A 71 -18.15 -0.71 -5.74
N ASN A 72 -18.01 0.04 -6.83
CA ASN A 72 -18.44 1.43 -6.97
C ASN A 72 -17.75 2.41 -6.00
N MET A 73 -16.44 2.27 -5.84
CA MET A 73 -15.59 3.25 -5.12
C MET A 73 -15.45 4.60 -5.85
N ALA A 74 -15.96 4.71 -7.08
CA ALA A 74 -16.05 5.96 -7.82
C ALA A 74 -17.23 6.85 -7.34
N ASP A 75 -18.21 6.26 -6.65
CA ASP A 75 -19.28 7.00 -6.01
C ASP A 75 -18.77 7.60 -4.68
N MET A 76 -18.89 8.92 -4.53
CA MET A 76 -18.34 9.62 -3.36
C MET A 76 -19.08 9.27 -2.07
N GLU A 77 -20.40 9.09 -2.09
CA GLU A 77 -21.16 8.76 -0.88
C GLU A 77 -20.79 7.37 -0.37
N ASN A 78 -20.68 6.40 -1.27
CA ASN A 78 -20.24 5.05 -0.95
C ASN A 78 -18.80 5.03 -0.42
N LYS A 79 -17.90 5.74 -1.10
CA LYS A 79 -16.51 5.89 -0.67
C LYS A 79 -16.42 6.47 0.74
N ASP A 80 -17.11 7.57 1.01
CA ASP A 80 -17.07 8.24 2.32
C ASP A 80 -17.64 7.34 3.42
N ALA A 81 -18.75 6.63 3.15
CA ALA A 81 -19.33 5.69 4.10
C ALA A 81 -18.39 4.52 4.45
N ILE A 82 -17.58 4.06 3.49
CA ILE A 82 -16.58 3.00 3.70
C ILE A 82 -15.39 3.54 4.49
N LEU A 83 -14.83 4.68 4.08
CA LEU A 83 -13.67 5.29 4.74
C LEU A 83 -13.98 5.65 6.20
N GLN A 84 -15.15 6.20 6.49
CA GLN A 84 -15.55 6.57 7.86
C GLN A 84 -15.66 5.37 8.81
N LYS A 85 -15.86 4.15 8.29
CA LYS A 85 -15.97 2.92 9.09
C LYS A 85 -14.66 2.14 9.15
N ASN A 86 -13.62 2.62 8.47
CA ASN A 86 -12.40 1.87 8.24
C ASN A 86 -11.16 2.74 8.46
N GLU A 87 -10.62 2.66 9.67
CA GLU A 87 -9.50 3.49 10.10
C GLU A 87 -8.25 3.29 9.23
N ILE A 88 -7.96 2.06 8.79
CA ILE A 88 -6.79 1.77 7.94
C ILE A 88 -6.93 2.43 6.56
N LEU A 89 -8.11 2.33 5.93
CA LEU A 89 -8.36 2.97 4.65
C LEU A 89 -8.39 4.50 4.78
N LEU A 90 -8.89 5.02 5.91
CA LEU A 90 -8.92 6.45 6.19
C LEU A 90 -7.51 7.02 6.41
N ASP A 91 -6.69 6.34 7.21
CA ASP A 91 -5.26 6.68 7.40
C ASP A 91 -4.53 6.70 6.07
N TYR A 92 -4.78 5.69 5.22
CA TYR A 92 -4.18 5.62 3.89
C TYR A 92 -4.60 6.79 3.01
N ALA A 93 -5.90 7.14 3.01
CA ALA A 93 -6.40 8.29 2.27
C ALA A 93 -5.80 9.61 2.77
N TYR A 94 -5.65 9.80 4.08
CA TYR A 94 -5.00 10.97 4.66
C TYR A 94 -3.52 11.05 4.32
N ALA A 95 -2.78 9.93 4.39
CA ALA A 95 -1.38 9.92 4.03
C ALA A 95 -1.16 10.21 2.54
N GLN A 96 -2.01 9.67 1.65
CA GLN A 96 -1.99 10.00 0.22
C GLN A 96 -2.25 11.49 -0.02
N TYR A 97 -3.28 12.05 0.64
CA TYR A 97 -3.59 13.48 0.52
C TYR A 97 -2.45 14.36 1.03
N ASN A 98 -1.87 14.02 2.20
CA ASN A 98 -0.75 14.75 2.77
C ASN A 98 0.49 14.72 1.88
N ASN A 99 0.72 13.61 1.17
CA ASN A 99 1.86 13.50 0.25
C ASN A 99 1.66 14.31 -1.04
N LEU A 100 0.44 14.36 -1.57
CA LEU A 100 0.18 14.85 -2.94
C LEU A 100 -0.35 16.28 -3.01
N PHE A 101 -1.15 16.70 -2.03
CA PHE A 101 -1.96 17.93 -2.14
C PHE A 101 -1.80 18.89 -0.96
N ASP A 102 -1.47 18.38 0.23
CA ASP A 102 -1.38 19.21 1.43
C ASP A 102 -0.18 20.16 1.37
N LYS A 103 -0.41 21.42 1.76
CA LYS A 103 0.64 22.43 1.84
C LYS A 103 1.55 22.20 3.05
N ASN A 104 1.05 21.51 4.07
CA ASN A 104 1.77 21.16 5.29
C ASN A 104 2.16 19.68 5.28
N ARG A 105 2.85 19.25 4.22
CA ARG A 105 3.34 17.88 4.09
C ARG A 105 4.21 17.48 5.27
N VAL A 106 3.96 16.29 5.84
CA VAL A 106 4.73 15.74 6.96
C VAL A 106 5.86 14.88 6.42
N ASP A 107 6.99 15.50 6.10
CA ASP A 107 8.12 14.84 5.42
C ASP A 107 8.65 13.58 6.12
N LYS A 108 8.56 13.53 7.46
CA LYS A 108 8.98 12.39 8.27
C LYS A 108 8.20 11.10 7.98
N LEU A 109 6.99 11.20 7.43
CA LEU A 109 6.22 10.01 7.03
C LEU A 109 6.82 9.33 5.80
N PHE A 110 7.51 10.09 4.95
CA PHE A 110 7.93 9.65 3.62
C PHE A 110 9.44 9.52 3.46
N THR A 111 10.19 9.75 4.52
CA THR A 111 11.65 9.64 4.55
C THR A 111 12.07 8.40 5.32
N GLN A 112 13.12 7.73 4.85
CA GLN A 112 13.65 6.54 5.53
C GLN A 112 14.27 6.96 6.85
N ILE A 113 13.94 6.24 7.91
CA ILE A 113 14.68 6.30 9.16
C ILE A 113 15.94 5.46 8.94
N PRO A 114 17.15 6.02 9.12
CA PRO A 114 18.38 5.26 8.95
C PRO A 114 18.35 3.99 9.81
N LYS A 115 18.81 2.86 9.27
CA LYS A 115 19.11 1.69 10.10
C LYS A 115 20.18 2.12 11.11
N GLU A 116 19.93 1.91 12.40
CA GLU A 116 21.01 1.96 13.38
C GLU A 116 22.05 0.93 12.93
N GLU A 117 23.26 1.39 12.64
CA GLU A 117 24.36 0.47 12.37
C GLU A 117 24.58 -0.35 13.63
N PRO A 118 24.70 -1.69 13.55
CA PRO A 118 25.03 -2.49 14.72
C PRO A 118 26.34 -1.97 15.30
N GLU A 119 26.36 -1.72 16.61
CA GLU A 119 27.58 -1.31 17.33
C GLU A 119 28.72 -2.29 16.97
N LYS A 120 29.84 -1.75 16.51
CA LYS A 120 31.03 -2.50 16.09
C LYS A 120 31.73 -3.18 17.26
#